data_AF-A0A2U1TMM2-F1
#
_entry.id   AF-A0A2U1TMM2-F1
#
_cell.length_a   1.000
_cell.length_b   1.000
_cell.length_c   1.000
_cell.angle_alpha   90.00
_cell.angle_beta   90.00
_cell.angle_gamma   90.00
#
_symmetry.space_group_name_H-M   'P 1'
#
loop_
_entity.id
_entity.type
_entity.pdbx_description
1 polymer ?
#
loop_
_entity_poly.entity_id
_entity_poly.type
_entity_poly.pdbx_seq_one_letter_code
_entity_poly.pdbx_strand_id
1 'polypeptide(L)'
;MAELFNIHTAPVTVTDAATGLRITIQRGHSALVQGDFRNHLFVKSGLIRAEHDEIDEALAQQSEKEDEKETDITKLREQYEQLLGKKAPSAAKAETLQKAIDEALAQQSDPGGNATEIE
;
A
#
# COMPACT_ATOMS: atom_id res chain seq x y z
N MET A 1 23.99 -11.55 2.43
CA MET A 1 23.90 -11.27 3.89
C MET A 1 23.05 -10.03 4.06
N ALA A 2 22.45 -9.82 5.23
CA ALA A 2 21.65 -8.64 5.51
C ALA A 2 22.15 -7.94 6.77
N GLU A 3 22.05 -6.61 6.81
CA GLU A 3 22.22 -5.82 8.01
C GLU A 3 20.85 -5.40 8.55
N LEU A 4 20.55 -5.79 9.78
CA LEU A 4 19.31 -5.47 10.46
C LEU A 4 19.54 -4.31 11.42
N PHE A 5 18.95 -3.15 11.15
CA PHE A 5 19.00 -1.98 12.01
C PHE A 5 17.70 -1.82 12.81
N ASN A 6 17.81 -1.78 14.14
CA ASN A 6 16.65 -1.64 15.02
C ASN A 6 16.27 -0.16 15.19
N ILE A 7 15.17 0.23 14.52
CA ILE A 7 14.55 1.57 14.63
C ILE A 7 13.55 1.68 15.77
N HIS A 8 13.15 0.56 16.36
CA HIS A 8 12.18 0.52 17.45
C HIS A 8 12.78 1.02 18.78
N THR A 9 11.91 1.39 19.73
CA THR A 9 12.28 1.94 21.04
C THR A 9 12.76 0.88 22.04
N ALA A 10 12.47 -0.40 21.77
CA ALA A 10 12.86 -1.53 22.62
C ALA A 10 13.83 -2.48 21.90
N PRO A 11 14.61 -3.29 22.64
CA PRO A 11 15.43 -4.34 22.04
C PRO A 11 14.56 -5.34 21.27
N VAL A 12 15.00 -5.73 20.08
CA VAL A 12 14.30 -6.69 19.23
C VAL A 12 15.13 -7.95 19.09
N THR A 13 14.53 -9.11 19.38
CA THR A 13 15.18 -10.41 19.19
C THR A 13 14.67 -11.06 17.92
N VAL A 14 15.58 -11.30 16.98
CA VAL A 14 15.31 -12.03 15.73
C VAL A 14 15.93 -13.42 15.79
N THR A 15 15.38 -14.35 15.01
CA THR A 15 15.98 -15.67 14.81
C THR A 15 16.40 -15.76 13.36
N ASP A 16 17.69 -15.96 13.10
CA ASP A 16 18.21 -16.19 11.76
C ASP A 16 17.82 -17.59 11.29
N ALA A 17 16.99 -17.67 10.25
CA ALA A 17 16.52 -18.93 9.70
C ALA A 17 17.64 -19.75 9.04
N ALA A 18 18.71 -19.12 8.54
CA ALA A 18 19.82 -19.80 7.90
C ALA A 18 20.76 -20.47 8.92
N THR A 19 20.97 -19.81 10.07
CA THR A 19 21.93 -20.27 11.10
C THR A 19 21.26 -20.84 12.35
N GLY A 20 19.96 -20.59 12.55
CA GLY A 20 19.22 -20.91 13.77
C GLY A 20 19.57 -20.02 14.96
N LEU A 21 20.42 -19.00 14.80
CA LEU A 21 20.90 -18.16 15.89
C LEU A 21 19.87 -17.10 16.27
N ARG A 22 19.69 -16.91 17.59
CA ARG A 22 18.87 -15.83 18.14
C ARG A 22 19.75 -14.63 18.41
N ILE A 23 19.42 -13.50 17.80
CA ILE A 23 20.20 -12.27 17.85
C ILE A 23 19.32 -11.19 18.43
N THR A 24 19.79 -10.55 19.51
CA THR A 24 19.08 -9.42 20.12
C THR A 24 19.76 -8.13 19.72
N ILE A 25 19.02 -7.28 19.02
CA ILE A 25 19.49 -6.00 18.50
C ILE A 25 18.97 -4.90 19.43
N GLN A 26 19.90 -4.20 20.07
CA GLN A 26 19.55 -3.06 20.94
C GLN A 26 18.98 -1.91 20.11
N ARG A 27 18.22 -1.02 20.75
CA ARG A 27 17.70 0.19 20.10
C ARG A 27 18.83 0.95 19.40
N GLY A 28 18.63 1.32 18.14
CA GLY A 28 19.58 2.11 17.36
C GLY A 28 20.89 1.38 17.03
N HIS A 29 20.94 0.06 17.21
CA HIS A 29 22.08 -0.76 16.80
C HIS A 29 21.73 -1.59 15.57
N SER A 30 22.76 -2.01 14.85
CA SER A 30 22.64 -2.99 13.77
C SER A 30 23.22 -4.34 14.15
N ALA A 31 22.75 -5.39 13.48
CA ALA A 31 23.36 -6.71 13.53
C ALA A 31 23.40 -7.34 12.13
N LEU A 32 24.52 -7.98 11.82
CA LEU A 32 24.70 -8.67 10.55
C LEU A 32 24.17 -10.11 10.66
N VAL A 33 23.37 -10.53 9.69
CA VAL A 33 22.70 -11.82 9.66
C VAL A 33 22.92 -12.52 8.32
N GLN A 34 22.89 -13.85 8.32
CA GLN A 34 23.12 -14.62 7.09
C GLN A 34 21.84 -14.89 6.32
N GLY A 35 20.71 -15.09 7.01
CA GLY A 35 19.41 -15.34 6.40
C GLY A 35 18.83 -14.14 5.64
N ASP A 36 17.78 -14.41 4.87
CA ASP A 36 16.94 -13.39 4.22
C ASP A 36 15.84 -12.93 5.20
N PHE A 37 15.77 -11.63 5.45
CA PHE A 37 14.83 -11.01 6.37
C PHE A 37 13.80 -10.10 5.70
N ARG A 38 13.77 -10.03 4.35
CA ARG A 38 12.79 -9.21 3.61
C ARG A 38 11.35 -9.53 4.00
N ASN A 39 11.05 -10.80 4.29
CA ASN A 39 9.73 -11.27 4.70
C ASN A 39 9.55 -11.43 6.23
N HIS A 40 10.51 -10.96 7.03
CA HIS A 40 10.46 -11.10 8.48
C HIS A 40 9.41 -10.16 9.09
N LEU A 41 8.65 -10.62 10.10
CA LEU A 41 7.54 -9.87 10.72
C LEU A 41 7.96 -8.46 11.14
N PHE A 42 9.11 -8.33 11.82
CA PHE A 42 9.62 -7.03 12.27
C PHE A 42 10.10 -6.11 11.16
N VAL A 43 10.47 -6.65 10.00
CA VAL A 43 10.82 -5.83 8.83
C VAL A 43 9.54 -5.33 8.17
N LYS A 44 8.55 -6.21 7.95
CA LYS A 44 7.23 -5.84 7.41
C LYS A 44 6.49 -4.82 8.28
N SER A 45 6.59 -4.94 9.60
CA SER A 45 5.97 -4.00 10.52
C SER A 45 6.75 -2.70 10.72
N GLY A 46 7.85 -2.47 9.98
CA GLY A 46 8.66 -1.26 10.09
C GLY A 46 9.36 -1.08 11.44
N LEU A 47 9.70 -2.18 12.13
CA LEU A 47 10.42 -2.15 13.42
C LEU A 47 11.93 -2.35 13.23
N ILE A 48 12.31 -3.03 12.14
CA ILE A 48 13.69 -3.24 11.72
C ILE A 48 13.82 -2.83 10.26
N ARG A 49 14.88 -2.07 9.94
CA ARG A 49 15.30 -1.83 8.56
C ARG A 49 16.32 -2.89 8.16
N ALA A 50 16.05 -3.62 7.08
CA ALA A 50 16.96 -4.64 6.56
C ALA A 50 17.66 -4.13 5.29
N GLU A 51 18.94 -3.80 5.39
CA GLU A 51 19.77 -3.45 4.24
C GLU A 51 20.47 -4.71 3.72
N HIS A 52 20.42 -4.93 2.40
CA HIS A 52 21.07 -6.08 1.76
C HIS A 52 22.15 -5.55 0.83
N ASP A 53 23.35 -6.16 0.86
CA ASP A 53 24.51 -5.72 0.07
C ASP A 53 24.33 -5.87 -1.46
N GLU A 54 23.23 -6.47 -1.91
CA GLU A 54 22.92 -6.66 -3.33
C GLU A 54 21.85 -5.68 -3.78
N ILE A 55 22.29 -4.51 -4.26
CA ILE A 55 21.61 -3.64 -5.25
C ILE A 55 20.08 -3.61 -5.10
N ASP A 56 19.57 -3.22 -3.94
CA ASP A 56 18.13 -3.04 -3.70
C ASP A 56 17.75 -1.55 -3.80
N GLU A 57 18.18 -0.88 -4.87
CA GLU A 57 17.69 0.45 -5.26
C GLU A 57 16.25 0.40 -5.84
N ALA A 58 15.66 -0.79 -5.98
CA ALA A 58 14.35 -0.97 -6.63
C ALA A 58 13.16 -1.23 -5.66
N LEU A 59 13.39 -1.70 -4.42
CA LEU A 59 12.29 -2.08 -3.51
C LEU A 59 11.96 -1.06 -2.41
N ALA A 60 12.77 -0.01 -2.22
CA ALA A 60 12.47 1.06 -1.26
C ALA A 60 11.22 1.90 -1.64
N GLN A 61 10.68 1.73 -2.86
CA GLN A 61 9.44 2.38 -3.31
C GLN A 61 8.18 1.50 -3.17
N GLN A 62 8.29 0.25 -2.69
CA GLN A 62 7.12 -0.64 -2.56
C GLN A 62 6.59 -0.79 -1.13
N SER A 63 7.31 -0.27 -0.11
CA SER A 63 6.85 -0.38 1.29
C SER A 63 5.85 0.71 1.72
N GLU A 64 5.40 1.59 0.82
CA GLU A 64 4.25 2.49 1.06
C GLU A 64 2.90 1.91 0.60
N LYS A 65 2.83 0.62 0.22
CA LYS A 65 1.59 -0.02 -0.26
C LYS A 65 1.30 -1.38 0.35
N GLU A 66 1.36 -1.48 1.68
CA GLU A 66 0.62 -2.52 2.41
C GLU A 66 -0.32 -1.87 3.43
N ASP A 67 -1.11 -0.90 2.97
CA ASP A 67 -2.42 -0.57 3.56
C ASP A 67 -3.51 -0.83 2.50
N GLU A 68 -3.47 -2.03 1.90
CA GLU A 68 -4.49 -2.54 0.97
C GLU A 68 -5.79 -2.95 1.70
N LYS A 69 -6.29 -2.09 2.59
CA LYS A 69 -7.70 -2.08 3.03
C LYS A 69 -8.30 -0.70 3.17
N GLU A 70 -7.58 0.35 2.78
CA GLU A 70 -8.22 1.62 2.47
C GLU A 70 -8.26 1.73 0.94
N THR A 71 -9.31 1.14 0.35
CA THR A 71 -9.73 1.43 -1.03
C THR A 71 -9.42 2.88 -1.35
N ASP A 72 -8.58 3.15 -2.35
CA ASP A 72 -8.15 4.48 -2.77
C ASP A 72 -9.35 5.42 -3.01
N ILE A 73 -9.96 5.95 -1.96
CA ILE A 73 -11.11 6.85 -2.00
C ILE A 73 -10.74 8.09 -2.81
N THR A 74 -9.47 8.49 -2.76
CA THR A 74 -8.93 9.58 -3.56
C THR A 74 -9.03 9.29 -5.07
N LYS A 75 -8.62 8.11 -5.52
CA LYS A 75 -8.75 7.71 -6.95
C LYS A 75 -10.21 7.59 -7.36
N LEU A 76 -11.06 7.05 -6.49
CA LEU A 76 -12.51 6.99 -6.69
C LEU A 76 -13.12 8.39 -6.82
N ARG A 77 -12.70 9.35 -6.00
CA ARG A 77 -13.17 10.75 -6.08
C ARG A 77 -12.74 11.43 -7.36
N GLU A 78 -11.50 11.21 -7.79
CA GLU A 78 -10.99 11.74 -9.06
C GLU A 78 -11.76 11.17 -10.26
N GLN A 79 -11.99 9.85 -10.31
CA GLN A 79 -12.78 9.22 -11.36
C GLN A 79 -14.23 9.71 -11.36
N TYR A 80 -14.84 9.86 -10.18
CA TYR A 80 -16.20 10.41 -10.05
C TYR A 80 -16.28 11.86 -10.55
N GLU A 81 -15.29 12.70 -10.21
CA GLU A 81 -15.24 14.10 -10.66
C GLU A 81 -15.02 14.20 -12.17
N GLN A 82 -14.18 13.33 -12.75
CA GLN A 82 -13.98 13.26 -14.19
C GLN A 82 -15.24 12.81 -14.95
N LEU A 83 -15.96 11.80 -14.42
CA LEU A 83 -17.13 11.23 -15.10
C LEU A 83 -18.39 12.08 -14.93
N LEU A 84 -18.65 12.61 -13.73
CA LEU A 84 -19.87 13.40 -13.45
C LEU A 84 -19.64 14.92 -13.49
N GLY A 85 -18.39 15.39 -13.66
CA GLY A 85 -18.05 16.82 -13.68
C GLY A 85 -18.32 17.53 -12.34
N LYS A 86 -18.58 16.77 -11.27
CA LYS A 86 -18.93 17.28 -9.94
C LYS A 86 -18.04 16.65 -8.89
N LYS A 87 -17.51 17.49 -8.00
CA LYS A 87 -16.70 17.03 -6.88
C LYS A 87 -17.51 16.08 -5.99
N ALA A 88 -16.99 14.86 -5.82
CA ALA A 88 -17.57 13.87 -4.93
C ALA A 88 -17.72 14.43 -3.49
N PRO A 89 -18.86 14.24 -2.82
CA PRO A 89 -19.03 14.71 -1.46
C PRO A 89 -18.00 14.03 -0.54
N SER A 90 -17.24 14.83 0.23
CA SER A 90 -16.15 14.33 1.08
C SER A 90 -16.60 13.36 2.18
N ALA A 91 -17.91 13.25 2.43
CA ALA A 91 -18.51 12.31 3.35
C ALA A 91 -18.97 10.98 2.71
N ALA A 92 -18.90 10.85 1.37
CA ALA A 92 -19.26 9.60 0.71
C ALA A 92 -18.19 8.52 0.94
N LYS A 93 -18.68 7.31 1.25
CA LYS A 93 -17.85 6.12 1.42
C LYS A 93 -17.38 5.60 0.05
N ALA A 94 -16.27 4.87 0.05
CA ALA A 94 -15.70 4.24 -1.15
C ALA A 94 -16.73 3.45 -1.96
N GLU A 95 -17.56 2.64 -1.28
CA GLU A 95 -18.60 1.82 -1.91
C GLU A 95 -19.65 2.65 -2.66
N THR A 96 -20.04 3.81 -2.10
CA THR A 96 -21.01 4.71 -2.74
C THR A 96 -20.41 5.38 -3.97
N LEU A 97 -19.14 5.77 -3.90
CA LEU A 97 -18.43 6.36 -5.03
C LEU A 97 -18.22 5.34 -6.15
N GLN A 98 -17.80 4.12 -5.80
CA GLN A 98 -17.61 3.04 -6.78
C GLN A 98 -18.91 2.70 -7.50
N LYS A 99 -20.03 2.60 -6.76
CA LYS A 99 -21.34 2.32 -7.35
C LYS A 99 -21.79 3.45 -8.29
N ALA A 100 -21.58 4.71 -7.91
CA ALA A 100 -22.00 5.83 -8.74
C ALA A 100 -21.11 6.01 -9.99
N ILE A 101 -19.82 5.66 -9.90
CA ILE A 101 -18.91 5.58 -11.05
C ILE A 101 -19.36 4.49 -12.01
N ASP A 102 -19.65 3.29 -11.50
CA ASP A 102 -20.13 2.16 -12.30
C ASP A 102 -21.47 2.48 -12.99
N GLU A 103 -22.40 3.12 -12.26
CA GLU A 103 -23.68 3.57 -12.81
C GLU A 103 -23.52 4.66 -13.88
N ALA A 104 -22.63 5.63 -13.68
CA ALA A 104 -22.34 6.66 -14.69
C ALA A 104 -21.66 6.07 -15.93
N LEU A 105 -20.75 5.11 -15.76
CA LEU A 105 -20.09 4.41 -16.86
C LEU A 105 -21.09 3.56 -17.66
N ALA A 106 -22.03 2.91 -16.96
CA ALA A 106 -23.13 2.16 -17.56
C ALA A 106 -24.09 3.08 -18.33
N GLN A 107 -24.43 4.26 -17.77
CA GLN A 107 -25.26 5.27 -18.45
C GLN A 107 -24.57 5.91 -19.66
N GLN A 108 -23.25 6.14 -19.61
CA GLN A 108 -22.50 6.64 -20.76
C GLN A 108 -22.37 5.61 -21.89
N SER A 109 -22.52 4.33 -21.58
CA SER A 109 -22.47 3.24 -22.57
C SER A 109 -23.81 3.02 -23.29
N ASP A 110 -24.86 3.80 -22.98
CA ASP A 110 -26.16 3.76 -23.66
C ASP A 110 -26.40 5.06 -24.46
N PRO A 111 -26.04 5.11 -25.76
CA PRO A 111 -26.55 6.14 -26.66
C PRO A 111 -27.90 5.64 -27.22
N GLY A 112 -28.94 5.60 -26.38
CA GLY A 112 -30.24 5.00 -26.70
C GLY A 112 -31.41 5.99 -26.79
N GLY A 113 -31.30 7.00 -27.66
CA GLY A 113 -32.44 7.62 -28.35
C GLY A 113 -33.47 8.42 -27.53
N ASN A 114 -33.37 9.75 -27.56
CA ASN A 114 -34.57 10.58 -27.57
C ASN A 114 -34.49 11.56 -28.75
N ALA A 115 -35.00 11.10 -29.90
CA ALA A 115 -35.44 12.00 -30.95
C ALA A 115 -36.67 12.73 -30.40
N THR A 116 -36.48 13.94 -29.89
CA THR A 116 -37.59 14.84 -29.59
C THR A 116 -38.14 15.34 -30.92
N GLU A 117 -39.16 14.64 -31.44
CA GLU A 117 -40.18 15.23 -32.31
C GLU A 117 -40.73 16.49 -31.60
N ILE A 118 -40.58 17.64 -32.24
CA ILE A 118 -41.34 18.84 -31.95
C ILE A 118 -42.02 19.26 -33.25
N GLU A 119 -43.34 19.44 -33.12
CA GLU A 119 -44.41 19.73 -34.10
C GLU A 119 -44.06 20.63 -35.28
#